data_AF-A0AAQ3J611-F1
#
_entry.id   AF-A0AAQ3J611-F1
#
_cell.length_a   1.000
_cell.length_b   1.000
_cell.length_c   1.000
_cell.angle_alpha   90.00
_cell.angle_beta   90.00
_cell.angle_gamma   90.00
#
_symmetry.space_group_name_H-M   'P 1'
#
loop_
_entity.id
_entity.type
_entity.pdbx_description
1 polymer ?
#
loop_
_entity_poly.entity_id
_entity_poly.type
_entity_poly.pdbx_seq_one_letter_code
_entity_poly.pdbx_strand_id
1 'polypeptide(L)'
;MGNTRGKGLSLARRLYRSRVFGLLLGLMCVSVAMHALDPPLWVWGLMLFNGLVWPHLAFLWARSSSVPFRAEHRNLLIDAFMGGFWVAAMQFNPLPSATTISMMAMNNVAIGGGRFLLAGTAAQLFGMGVGLVVFAPAFIPPTTPLQLYACLPLLLLYPLALGWICFRQASTLGRHKRELLALSRTDSLTGLLNHGAWKDQLNLAFQRCKRQQQGAAIALIDIDHFKAINDTYGHVAGDIVLRQLSKLLKQNLRATDVAGRYGGDEFCVILPELPLFNAAQAMEALRERFAVMGYEQNPALKVSLSIGLAAYDPSHADATRWLDEADQALYEAKASGRNRVICNSDNKPRQALLDSV
;
A
#
# COMPACT_ATOMS: atom_id res chain seq x y z
N MET A 1 1.91 -8.74 20.21
CA MET A 1 2.94 -9.50 19.47
C MET A 1 2.32 -10.03 18.18
N GLY A 2 2.49 -9.31 17.07
CA GLY A 2 1.83 -9.63 15.80
C GLY A 2 2.27 -10.99 15.24
N ASN A 3 1.44 -11.56 14.35
CA ASN A 3 1.59 -12.86 13.69
C ASN A 3 2.88 -12.98 12.81
N THR A 4 4.05 -12.87 13.43
CA THR A 4 5.39 -12.95 12.81
C THR A 4 5.69 -14.38 12.35
N ARG A 5 5.17 -15.37 13.08
CA ARG A 5 5.29 -16.79 12.74
C ARG A 5 4.53 -17.15 11.46
N GLY A 6 3.28 -16.69 11.31
CA GLY A 6 2.48 -16.93 10.10
C GLY A 6 3.06 -16.28 8.85
N LYS A 7 3.53 -15.03 8.97
CA LYS A 7 4.22 -14.33 7.87
C LYS A 7 5.52 -15.04 7.48
N GLY A 8 6.29 -15.53 8.46
CA GLY A 8 7.52 -16.30 8.22
C GLY A 8 7.28 -17.65 7.52
N LEU A 9 6.21 -18.37 7.86
CA LEU A 9 5.87 -19.65 7.21
C LEU A 9 5.41 -19.48 5.76
N SER A 10 4.66 -18.41 5.46
CA SER A 10 4.28 -18.06 4.09
C SER A 10 5.51 -17.76 3.22
N LEU A 11 6.48 -17.04 3.78
CA LEU A 11 7.77 -16.79 3.13
C LEU A 11 8.53 -18.11 2.87
N ALA A 12 8.69 -18.97 3.89
CA ALA A 12 9.39 -20.24 3.76
C ALA A 12 8.78 -21.17 2.70
N ARG A 13 7.45 -21.25 2.60
CA ARG A 13 6.77 -22.07 1.57
C ARG A 13 7.00 -21.54 0.15
N ARG A 14 7.07 -20.22 0.00
CA ARG A 14 7.37 -19.58 -1.30
C ARG A 14 8.81 -19.80 -1.72
N LEU A 15 9.75 -19.60 -0.79
CA LEU A 15 11.17 -19.82 -1.02
C LEU A 15 11.48 -21.28 -1.33
N TYR A 16 10.81 -22.22 -0.67
CA TYR A 16 10.97 -23.64 -0.96
C TYR A 16 10.79 -23.97 -2.44
N ARG A 17 9.73 -23.46 -3.08
CA ARG A 17 9.49 -23.71 -4.52
C ARG A 17 10.59 -23.12 -5.40
N SER A 18 10.99 -21.88 -5.11
CA SER A 18 12.07 -21.21 -5.84
C SER A 18 13.41 -21.92 -5.65
N ARG A 19 13.71 -22.37 -4.43
CA ARG A 19 14.95 -23.07 -4.07
C ARG A 19 15.03 -24.44 -4.73
N VAL A 20 13.96 -25.26 -4.67
CA VAL A 20 13.92 -26.56 -5.35
C VAL A 20 14.17 -26.39 -6.85
N PHE A 21 13.47 -25.42 -7.48
CA PHE A 21 13.64 -25.16 -8.91
C PHE A 21 15.06 -24.68 -9.25
N GLY A 22 15.60 -23.72 -8.51
CA GLY A 22 16.94 -23.18 -8.72
C GLY A 22 18.05 -24.19 -8.48
N LEU A 23 17.97 -24.96 -7.39
CA LEU A 23 18.98 -25.99 -7.08
C LEU A 23 18.91 -27.20 -8.02
N LEU A 24 17.75 -27.53 -8.59
CA LEU A 24 17.64 -28.58 -9.60
C LEU A 24 18.28 -28.15 -10.95
N LEU A 25 18.04 -26.91 -11.37
CA LEU A 25 18.71 -26.35 -12.55
C LEU A 25 20.22 -26.15 -12.30
N GLY A 26 20.59 -25.73 -11.09
CA GLY A 26 21.96 -25.63 -10.63
C GLY A 26 22.68 -26.98 -10.61
N LEU A 27 22.01 -28.03 -10.14
CA LEU A 27 22.54 -29.40 -10.11
C LEU A 27 22.95 -29.86 -11.51
N MET A 28 22.11 -29.63 -12.53
CA MET A 28 22.42 -29.97 -13.91
C MET A 28 23.65 -29.21 -14.44
N CYS A 29 23.74 -27.91 -14.14
CA CYS A 29 24.87 -27.06 -14.52
C CYS A 29 26.18 -27.54 -13.87
N VAL A 30 26.16 -27.72 -12.54
CA VAL A 30 27.33 -28.15 -11.76
C VAL A 30 27.71 -29.58 -12.12
N SER A 31 26.77 -30.50 -12.34
CA SER A 31 27.08 -31.90 -12.67
C SER A 31 27.83 -32.04 -13.99
N VAL A 32 27.43 -31.29 -15.01
CA VAL A 32 28.08 -31.33 -16.33
C VAL A 32 29.46 -30.66 -16.27
N ALA A 33 29.60 -29.58 -15.51
CA ALA A 33 30.89 -28.94 -15.28
C ALA A 33 31.87 -29.85 -14.53
N MET A 34 31.38 -30.51 -13.48
CA MET A 34 32.16 -31.43 -12.65
C MET A 34 32.52 -32.72 -13.37
N HIS A 35 31.64 -33.29 -14.20
CA HIS A 35 31.92 -34.53 -14.92
C HIS A 35 33.19 -34.45 -15.79
N ALA A 36 33.49 -33.27 -16.34
CA ALA A 36 34.70 -33.04 -17.12
C ALA A 36 36.00 -33.11 -16.30
N LEU A 37 35.92 -33.05 -14.97
CA LEU A 37 37.05 -33.07 -14.03
C LEU A 37 37.26 -34.44 -13.36
N ASP A 38 36.47 -35.45 -13.74
CA ASP A 38 36.47 -36.81 -13.17
C ASP A 38 36.54 -36.84 -11.62
N PRO A 39 35.52 -36.30 -10.94
CA PRO A 39 35.61 -36.06 -9.51
C PRO A 39 35.34 -37.35 -8.73
N PRO A 40 35.93 -37.50 -7.53
CA PRO A 40 35.72 -38.67 -6.70
C PRO A 40 34.26 -38.83 -6.29
N LEU A 41 33.85 -40.08 -6.02
CA LEU A 41 32.45 -40.45 -5.74
C LEU A 41 31.77 -39.64 -4.61
N TRP A 42 32.54 -39.21 -3.60
CA TRP A 42 32.00 -38.40 -2.51
C TRP A 42 31.48 -37.02 -2.98
N VAL A 43 32.08 -36.45 -4.05
CA VAL A 43 31.67 -35.17 -4.62
C VAL A 43 30.30 -35.31 -5.30
N TRP A 44 30.08 -36.41 -6.01
CA TRP A 44 28.78 -36.75 -6.57
C TRP A 44 27.70 -36.88 -5.49
N GLY A 45 28.02 -37.57 -4.39
CA GLY A 45 27.13 -37.68 -3.23
C GLY A 45 26.78 -36.32 -2.62
N LEU A 46 27.77 -35.45 -2.42
CA LEU A 46 27.58 -34.09 -1.91
C LEU A 46 26.72 -33.23 -2.84
N MET A 47 26.92 -33.35 -4.15
CA MET A 47 26.18 -32.61 -5.16
C MET A 47 24.71 -33.05 -5.23
N LEU A 48 24.44 -34.36 -5.22
CA LEU A 48 23.07 -34.89 -5.16
C LEU A 48 22.37 -34.48 -3.87
N PHE A 49 23.09 -34.51 -2.74
CA PHE A 49 22.57 -34.01 -1.48
C PHE A 49 22.21 -32.53 -1.56
N ASN A 50 23.10 -31.68 -2.08
CA ASN A 50 22.87 -30.25 -2.20
C ASN A 50 21.73 -29.90 -3.17
N GLY A 51 21.64 -30.58 -4.31
CA GLY A 51 20.61 -30.30 -5.32
C GLY A 51 19.22 -30.83 -4.95
N LEU A 52 19.14 -32.02 -4.34
CA LEU A 52 17.87 -32.73 -4.14
C LEU A 52 17.41 -32.77 -2.69
N VAL A 53 18.31 -32.93 -1.72
CA VAL A 53 17.93 -33.17 -0.31
C VAL A 53 17.88 -31.86 0.48
N TRP A 54 18.89 -31.02 0.32
CA TRP A 54 19.02 -29.75 1.03
C TRP A 54 17.79 -28.83 0.94
N PRO A 55 17.13 -28.58 -0.22
CA PRO A 55 15.94 -27.73 -0.26
C PRO A 55 14.81 -28.18 0.68
N HIS A 56 14.63 -29.50 0.84
CA HIS A 56 13.63 -30.05 1.76
C HIS A 56 14.04 -29.88 3.22
N LEU A 57 15.31 -30.16 3.53
CA LEU A 57 15.85 -29.95 4.87
C LEU A 57 15.76 -28.49 5.30
N ALA A 58 16.17 -27.56 4.44
CA ALA A 58 16.08 -26.12 4.68
C ALA A 58 14.62 -25.70 4.99
N PHE A 59 13.64 -26.21 4.24
CA PHE A 59 12.23 -25.95 4.50
C PHE A 59 11.74 -26.54 5.82
N LEU A 60 12.10 -27.78 6.14
CA LEU A 60 11.78 -28.41 7.42
C LEU A 60 12.38 -27.61 8.59
N TRP A 61 13.62 -27.14 8.42
CA TRP A 61 14.32 -26.35 9.42
C TRP A 61 13.63 -25.01 9.64
N ALA A 62 13.28 -24.30 8.57
CA ALA A 62 12.52 -23.05 8.65
C ALA A 62 11.15 -23.25 9.31
N ARG A 63 10.45 -24.36 9.01
CA ARG A 63 9.14 -24.69 9.58
C ARG A 63 9.21 -24.99 11.08
N SER A 64 10.26 -25.69 11.51
CA SER A 64 10.46 -26.08 12.92
C SER A 64 10.96 -24.91 13.80
N SER A 65 11.49 -23.84 13.20
CA SER A 65 12.06 -22.71 13.93
C SER A 65 11.00 -21.83 14.62
N SER A 66 11.37 -21.27 15.78
CA SER A 66 10.58 -20.28 16.51
C SER A 66 10.41 -18.97 15.72
N VAL A 67 11.39 -18.63 14.88
CA VAL A 67 11.36 -17.46 13.98
C VAL A 67 11.71 -17.91 12.55
N PRO A 68 10.72 -18.42 11.78
CA PRO A 68 10.94 -18.98 10.44
C PRO A 68 11.65 -18.03 9.47
N PHE A 69 11.37 -16.72 9.58
CA PHE A 69 12.02 -15.68 8.78
C PHE A 69 13.55 -15.67 8.93
N ARG A 70 14.05 -15.71 10.18
CA ARG A 70 15.50 -15.72 10.46
C ARG A 70 16.14 -17.03 10.03
N ALA A 71 15.45 -18.15 10.21
CA ALA A 71 15.92 -19.45 9.75
C ALA A 71 16.08 -19.46 8.22
N GLU A 72 15.15 -18.85 7.49
CA GLU A 72 15.21 -18.80 6.03
C GLU A 72 16.36 -17.91 5.52
N HIS A 73 16.64 -16.79 6.19
CA HIS A 73 17.83 -15.99 5.91
C HIS A 73 19.13 -16.79 6.11
N ARG A 74 19.20 -17.62 7.17
CA ARG A 74 20.37 -18.50 7.37
C ARG A 74 20.48 -19.54 6.26
N ASN A 75 19.37 -20.15 5.85
CA ASN A 75 19.36 -21.11 4.75
C ASN A 75 19.87 -20.49 3.44
N LEU A 76 19.50 -19.24 3.14
CA LEU A 76 20.01 -18.53 1.97
C LEU A 76 21.51 -18.24 2.04
N LEU A 77 22.05 -17.94 3.23
CA LEU A 77 23.51 -17.79 3.39
C LEU A 77 24.23 -19.12 3.17
N ILE A 78 23.62 -20.24 3.58
CA ILE A 78 24.15 -21.59 3.29
C ILE A 78 24.09 -21.87 1.79
N ASP A 79 23.00 -21.52 1.10
CA ASP A 79 22.88 -21.63 -0.36
C ASP A 79 23.99 -20.84 -1.06
N ALA A 80 24.22 -19.60 -0.62
CA ALA A 80 25.26 -18.72 -1.15
C ALA A 80 26.66 -19.30 -0.92
N PHE A 81 26.94 -19.82 0.28
CA PHE A 81 28.17 -20.53 0.60
C PHE A 81 28.39 -21.75 -0.32
N MET A 82 27.38 -22.60 -0.47
CA MET A 82 27.43 -23.77 -1.37
C MET A 82 27.66 -23.36 -2.82
N GLY A 83 27.02 -22.27 -3.28
CA GLY A 83 27.27 -21.71 -4.61
C GLY A 83 28.73 -21.30 -4.80
N GLY A 84 29.34 -20.64 -3.83
CA GLY A 84 30.77 -20.29 -3.86
C GLY A 84 31.68 -21.52 -3.85
N PHE A 85 31.36 -22.51 -3.02
CA PHE A 85 32.09 -23.79 -2.97
C PHE A 85 32.09 -24.50 -4.33
N TRP A 86 30.93 -24.57 -5.01
CA TRP A 86 30.84 -25.19 -6.32
C TRP A 86 31.59 -24.42 -7.42
N VAL A 87 31.64 -23.08 -7.35
CA VAL A 87 32.46 -22.27 -8.27
C VAL A 87 33.94 -22.68 -8.20
N ALA A 88 34.47 -22.86 -6.99
CA ALA A 88 35.84 -23.33 -6.80
C ALA A 88 36.01 -24.79 -7.23
N ALA A 89 35.03 -25.68 -6.91
CA ALA A 89 35.08 -27.09 -7.32
C ALA A 89 35.09 -27.28 -8.84
N MET A 90 34.38 -26.42 -9.58
CA MET A 90 34.38 -26.38 -11.05
C MET A 90 35.64 -25.72 -11.64
N GLN A 91 36.67 -25.46 -10.82
CA GLN A 91 37.92 -24.78 -11.20
C GLN A 91 37.68 -23.47 -11.95
N PHE A 92 36.70 -22.69 -11.51
CA PHE A 92 36.37 -21.37 -12.07
C PHE A 92 36.00 -21.39 -13.56
N ASN A 93 35.42 -22.49 -14.08
CA ASN A 93 34.92 -22.52 -15.45
C ASN A 93 34.00 -21.29 -15.69
N PRO A 94 34.29 -20.42 -16.68
CA PRO A 94 33.70 -19.08 -16.74
C PRO A 94 32.17 -19.06 -16.75
N LEU A 95 31.54 -19.89 -17.59
CA LEU A 95 30.09 -19.85 -17.79
C LEU A 95 29.29 -20.46 -16.61
N PRO A 96 29.57 -21.69 -16.13
CA PRO A 96 28.91 -22.25 -14.94
C PRO A 96 29.14 -21.40 -13.69
N SER A 97 30.33 -20.82 -13.54
CA SER A 97 30.66 -19.96 -12.39
C SER A 97 29.87 -18.67 -12.41
N ALA A 98 29.87 -17.94 -13.54
CA ALA A 98 29.09 -16.71 -13.68
C ALA A 98 27.59 -16.96 -13.48
N THR A 99 27.07 -18.08 -14.01
CA THR A 99 25.65 -18.46 -13.86
C THR A 99 25.30 -18.75 -12.40
N THR A 100 26.15 -19.49 -11.68
CA THR A 100 25.95 -19.82 -10.27
C THR A 100 26.01 -18.57 -9.39
N ILE A 101 27.01 -17.70 -9.60
CA ILE A 101 27.14 -16.45 -8.86
C ILE A 101 25.91 -15.56 -9.09
N SER A 102 25.48 -15.42 -10.35
CA SER A 102 24.30 -14.62 -10.72
C SER A 102 23.02 -15.15 -10.09
N MET A 103 22.80 -16.48 -10.12
CA MET A 103 21.64 -17.12 -9.50
C MET A 103 21.55 -16.81 -8.00
N MET A 104 22.67 -16.96 -7.28
CA MET A 104 22.72 -16.70 -5.84
C MET A 104 22.56 -15.21 -5.53
N ALA A 105 23.15 -14.31 -6.31
CA ALA A 105 22.97 -12.87 -6.16
C ALA A 105 21.50 -12.46 -6.36
N MET A 106 20.83 -13.00 -7.39
CA MET A 106 19.40 -12.79 -7.63
C MET A 106 18.56 -13.24 -6.44
N ASN A 107 18.85 -14.40 -5.84
CA ASN A 107 18.16 -14.88 -4.65
C ASN A 107 18.35 -13.95 -3.46
N ASN A 108 19.57 -13.50 -3.22
CA ASN A 108 19.88 -12.62 -2.11
C ASN A 108 19.14 -11.28 -2.23
N VAL A 109 19.09 -10.70 -3.43
CA VAL A 109 18.37 -9.44 -3.69
C VAL A 109 16.86 -9.62 -3.60
N ALA A 110 16.31 -10.65 -4.24
CA ALA A 110 14.87 -10.88 -4.31
C ALA A 110 14.24 -11.08 -2.92
N ILE A 111 15.00 -11.59 -1.95
CA ILE A 111 14.49 -11.93 -0.62
C ILE A 111 14.95 -10.94 0.46
N GLY A 112 16.23 -10.57 0.49
CA GLY A 112 16.81 -9.77 1.56
C GLY A 112 17.24 -8.35 1.16
N GLY A 113 17.08 -7.97 -0.11
CA GLY A 113 17.47 -6.67 -0.64
C GLY A 113 18.98 -6.43 -0.64
N GLY A 114 19.40 -5.17 -0.83
CA GLY A 114 20.81 -4.81 -1.03
C GLY A 114 21.73 -5.11 0.17
N ARG A 115 21.23 -4.99 1.42
CA ARG A 115 22.02 -5.33 2.61
C ARG A 115 22.32 -6.82 2.70
N PHE A 116 21.37 -7.66 2.29
CA PHE A 116 21.55 -9.11 2.30
C PHE A 116 22.43 -9.60 1.14
N LEU A 117 22.44 -8.88 0.01
CA LEU A 117 23.39 -9.14 -1.07
C LEU A 117 24.83 -9.13 -0.57
N LEU A 118 25.23 -8.14 0.24
CA LEU A 118 26.59 -8.07 0.80
C LEU A 118 26.93 -9.29 1.67
N ALA A 119 26.02 -9.68 2.56
CA ALA A 119 26.21 -10.85 3.42
C ALA A 119 26.28 -12.15 2.60
N GLY A 120 25.47 -12.27 1.55
CA GLY A 120 25.50 -13.41 0.63
C GLY A 120 26.77 -13.46 -0.20
N THR A 121 27.28 -12.32 -0.68
CA THR A 121 28.57 -12.24 -1.37
C THR A 121 29.72 -12.64 -0.44
N ALA A 122 29.71 -12.21 0.83
CA ALA A 122 30.69 -12.65 1.81
C ALA A 122 30.63 -14.18 2.05
N ALA A 123 29.42 -14.75 2.14
CA ALA A 123 29.23 -16.19 2.26
C ALA A 123 29.75 -16.95 1.02
N GLN A 124 29.54 -16.42 -0.19
CA GLN A 124 30.08 -16.98 -1.43
C GLN A 124 31.60 -16.97 -1.45
N LEU A 125 32.23 -15.84 -1.11
CA LEU A 125 33.69 -15.74 -1.05
C LEU A 125 34.27 -16.71 -0.03
N PHE A 126 33.60 -16.86 1.12
CA PHE A 126 34.00 -17.86 2.12
C PHE A 126 33.87 -19.29 1.58
N GLY A 127 32.77 -19.63 0.90
CA GLY A 127 32.58 -20.95 0.27
C GLY A 127 33.61 -21.25 -0.81
N MET A 128 33.94 -20.25 -1.62
CA MET A 128 35.00 -20.34 -2.64
C MET A 128 36.36 -20.58 -2.01
N GLY A 129 36.68 -19.90 -0.90
CA GLY A 129 37.91 -20.14 -0.14
C GLY A 129 38.00 -21.57 0.40
N VAL A 130 36.91 -22.11 0.96
CA VAL A 130 36.85 -23.52 1.41
C VAL A 130 37.01 -24.47 0.22
N GLY A 131 36.35 -24.20 -0.90
CA GLY A 131 36.45 -25.02 -2.10
C GLY A 131 37.87 -25.04 -2.69
N LEU A 132 38.59 -23.91 -2.66
CA LEU A 132 39.99 -23.81 -3.11
C LEU A 132 40.95 -24.68 -2.27
N VAL A 133 40.69 -24.81 -0.97
CA VAL A 133 41.48 -25.68 -0.09
C VAL A 133 41.27 -27.16 -0.43
N VAL A 134 40.05 -27.52 -0.84
CA VAL A 134 39.67 -28.92 -1.17
C VAL A 134 40.06 -29.28 -2.61
N PHE A 135 39.86 -28.36 -3.54
CA PHE A 135 40.12 -28.51 -4.97
C PHE A 135 41.16 -27.47 -5.38
N ALA A 136 42.44 -27.77 -5.14
CA ALA A 136 43.52 -26.89 -5.55
C ALA A 136 43.44 -26.64 -7.07
N PRO A 137 43.30 -25.39 -7.53
CA PRO A 137 43.10 -25.10 -8.94
C PRO A 137 44.37 -25.38 -9.74
N ALA A 138 44.29 -26.28 -10.72
CA ALA A 138 45.41 -26.61 -11.60
C ALA A 138 45.41 -25.73 -12.87
N PHE A 139 44.23 -25.50 -13.47
CA PHE A 139 44.03 -24.66 -14.66
C PHE A 139 42.54 -24.32 -14.79
N ILE A 140 42.18 -23.22 -15.48
CA ILE A 140 40.78 -22.85 -15.72
C ILE A 140 40.34 -23.44 -17.06
N PRO A 141 39.53 -24.52 -17.09
CA PRO A 141 39.15 -25.16 -18.34
C PRO A 141 38.25 -24.25 -19.19
N PRO A 142 38.41 -24.22 -20.53
CA PRO A 142 37.47 -23.55 -21.40
C PRO A 142 36.10 -24.23 -21.36
N THR A 143 35.05 -23.46 -21.62
CA THR A 143 33.67 -23.97 -21.58
C THR A 143 33.38 -24.84 -22.80
N THR A 144 32.94 -26.08 -22.55
CA THR A 144 32.55 -27.02 -23.62
C THR A 144 31.11 -26.76 -24.11
N PRO A 145 30.73 -27.18 -25.33
CA PRO A 145 29.36 -27.04 -25.81
C PRO A 145 28.33 -27.72 -24.90
N LEU A 146 28.67 -28.86 -24.30
CA LEU A 146 27.81 -29.57 -23.35
C LEU A 146 27.55 -28.74 -22.08
N GLN A 147 28.58 -28.10 -21.53
CA GLN A 147 28.46 -27.18 -20.39
C GLN A 147 27.61 -25.94 -20.74
N LEU A 148 27.76 -25.42 -21.97
CA LEU A 148 26.94 -24.32 -22.46
C LEU A 148 25.45 -24.68 -22.46
N TYR A 149 25.09 -25.80 -23.09
CA TYR A 149 23.69 -26.24 -23.14
C TYR A 149 23.12 -26.56 -21.75
N ALA A 150 23.95 -27.09 -20.83
CA ALA A 150 23.55 -27.33 -19.44
C ALA A 150 23.27 -26.02 -18.67
N CYS A 151 23.90 -24.90 -19.04
CA CYS A 151 23.63 -23.60 -18.40
C CYS A 151 22.36 -22.91 -18.95
N LEU A 152 21.93 -23.22 -20.18
CA LEU A 152 20.83 -22.49 -20.83
C LEU A 152 19.51 -22.53 -20.06
N PRO A 153 19.02 -23.67 -19.54
CA PRO A 153 17.78 -23.68 -18.76
C PRO A 153 17.88 -22.83 -17.49
N LEU A 154 19.04 -22.85 -16.84
CA LEU A 154 19.29 -22.02 -15.66
C LEU A 154 19.31 -20.52 -16.01
N LEU A 155 19.96 -20.13 -17.11
CA LEU A 155 20.04 -18.75 -17.57
C LEU A 155 18.71 -18.18 -18.07
N LEU A 156 17.87 -19.01 -18.70
CA LEU A 156 16.61 -18.57 -19.30
C LEU A 156 15.44 -18.73 -18.34
N LEU A 157 15.26 -19.91 -17.75
CA LEU A 157 14.05 -20.23 -16.99
C LEU A 157 14.09 -19.65 -15.58
N TYR A 158 15.27 -19.60 -14.95
CA TYR A 158 15.36 -19.16 -13.55
C TYR A 158 15.07 -17.65 -13.37
N PRO A 159 15.67 -16.72 -14.14
CA PRO A 159 15.35 -15.30 -14.01
C PRO A 159 13.88 -15.01 -14.34
N LEU A 160 13.31 -15.69 -15.34
CA LEU A 160 11.89 -15.57 -15.69
C LEU A 160 10.99 -16.04 -14.54
N ALA A 161 11.28 -17.21 -13.96
CA ALA A 161 10.52 -17.74 -12.83
C ALA A 161 10.60 -16.81 -11.61
N LEU A 162 11.80 -16.34 -11.26
CA LEU A 162 12.00 -15.43 -10.14
C LEU A 162 11.34 -14.06 -10.39
N GLY A 163 11.47 -13.52 -11.60
CA GLY A 163 10.84 -12.27 -12.02
C GLY A 163 9.32 -12.35 -11.94
N TRP A 164 8.70 -13.42 -12.45
CA TRP A 164 7.27 -13.67 -12.32
C TRP A 164 6.81 -13.74 -10.87
N ILE A 165 7.57 -14.46 -10.03
CA ILE A 165 7.29 -14.58 -8.59
C ILE A 165 7.33 -13.21 -7.91
N CYS A 166 8.32 -12.37 -8.22
CA CYS A 166 8.44 -11.02 -7.67
C CYS A 166 7.30 -10.11 -8.15
N PHE A 167 7.00 -10.11 -9.45
CA PHE A 167 5.92 -9.31 -10.02
C PHE A 167 4.55 -9.65 -9.41
N ARG A 168 4.24 -10.94 -9.27
CA ARG A 168 2.97 -11.39 -8.68
C ARG A 168 2.82 -10.94 -7.22
N GLN A 169 3.92 -10.91 -6.46
CA GLN A 169 3.93 -10.44 -5.08
C GLN A 169 3.72 -8.93 -4.99
N ALA A 170 4.45 -8.16 -5.79
CA ALA A 170 4.29 -6.71 -5.85
C ALA A 170 2.84 -6.34 -6.18
N SER A 171 2.25 -7.03 -7.16
CA SER A 171 0.85 -6.83 -7.56
C SER A 171 -0.16 -7.18 -6.47
N THR A 172 0.06 -8.29 -5.76
CA THR A 172 -0.85 -8.73 -4.67
C THR A 172 -0.78 -7.80 -3.47
N LEU A 173 0.43 -7.35 -3.10
CA LEU A 173 0.63 -6.36 -2.05
C LEU A 173 -0.06 -5.04 -2.40
N GLY A 174 0.04 -4.61 -3.66
CA GLY A 174 -0.66 -3.42 -4.16
C GLY A 174 -2.19 -3.54 -4.06
N ARG A 175 -2.76 -4.71 -4.37
CA ARG A 175 -4.21 -4.96 -4.22
C ARG A 175 -4.66 -4.90 -2.76
N HIS A 176 -3.99 -5.62 -1.86
CA HIS A 176 -4.36 -5.60 -0.44
C HIS A 176 -4.23 -4.20 0.17
N LYS A 177 -3.22 -3.42 -0.25
CA LYS A 177 -3.12 -2.02 0.17
C LYS A 177 -4.34 -1.22 -0.29
N ARG A 178 -4.79 -1.39 -1.54
CA ARG A 178 -6.00 -0.71 -2.05
C ARG A 178 -7.27 -1.15 -1.33
N GLU A 179 -7.43 -2.45 -1.07
CA GLU A 179 -8.57 -2.99 -0.30
C GLU A 179 -8.60 -2.41 1.12
N LEU A 180 -7.46 -2.36 1.81
CA LEU A 180 -7.36 -1.76 3.14
C LEU A 180 -7.69 -0.26 3.13
N LEU A 181 -7.25 0.47 2.10
CA LEU A 181 -7.59 1.87 1.94
C LEU A 181 -9.08 2.06 1.64
N ALA A 182 -9.69 1.19 0.83
CA ALA A 182 -11.12 1.21 0.55
C ALA A 182 -11.99 0.86 1.77
N LEU A 183 -11.50 -0.02 2.66
CA LEU A 183 -12.14 -0.35 3.94
C LEU A 183 -11.91 0.70 5.03
N SER A 184 -11.01 1.67 4.81
CA SER A 184 -10.86 2.78 5.75
C SER A 184 -12.16 3.56 5.79
N ARG A 185 -12.70 3.82 6.98
CA ARG A 185 -13.88 4.68 7.17
C ARG A 185 -13.51 6.16 7.32
N THR A 186 -12.22 6.47 7.47
CA THR A 186 -11.74 7.82 7.76
C THR A 186 -10.84 8.35 6.66
N ASP A 187 -10.94 9.66 6.42
CA ASP A 187 -10.00 10.39 5.57
C ASP A 187 -8.65 10.53 6.27
N SER A 188 -7.57 10.17 5.57
CA SER A 188 -6.22 10.09 6.14
C SER A 188 -5.63 11.45 6.53
N LEU A 189 -6.10 12.54 5.92
CA LEU A 189 -5.58 13.89 6.17
C LEU A 189 -6.27 14.56 7.37
N THR A 190 -7.60 14.46 7.42
CA THR A 190 -8.45 15.17 8.39
C THR A 190 -8.86 14.30 9.57
N GLY A 191 -8.81 12.97 9.41
CA GLY A 191 -9.33 12.01 10.37
C GLY A 191 -10.83 12.15 10.63
N LEU A 192 -11.58 12.79 9.72
CA LEU A 192 -13.04 12.74 9.67
C LEU A 192 -13.48 11.47 8.92
N LEU A 193 -14.78 11.22 8.84
CA LEU A 193 -15.29 10.19 7.93
C LEU A 193 -14.92 10.55 6.49
N ASN A 194 -14.58 9.55 5.68
CA ASN A 194 -14.46 9.77 4.24
C ASN A 194 -15.84 9.81 3.58
N HIS A 195 -15.87 10.21 2.31
CA HIS A 195 -17.07 10.29 1.48
C HIS A 195 -18.03 9.11 1.65
N GLY A 196 -17.52 7.88 1.45
CA GLY A 196 -18.33 6.66 1.55
C GLY A 196 -18.90 6.45 2.95
N ALA A 197 -18.06 6.50 3.98
CA ALA A 197 -18.48 6.26 5.35
C ALA A 197 -19.44 7.34 5.87
N TRP A 198 -19.33 8.59 5.41
CA TRP A 198 -20.27 9.64 5.74
C TRP A 198 -21.62 9.45 5.02
N LYS A 199 -21.62 9.06 3.74
CA LYS A 199 -22.85 8.76 2.99
C LYS A 199 -23.63 7.60 3.61
N ASP A 200 -22.93 6.58 4.15
CA ASP A 200 -23.57 5.52 4.95
C ASP A 200 -24.30 6.10 6.16
N GLN A 201 -23.68 7.04 6.89
CA GLN A 201 -24.27 7.69 8.05
C GLN A 201 -25.46 8.57 7.66
N LEU A 202 -25.40 9.24 6.52
CA LEU A 202 -26.51 10.04 5.97
C LEU A 202 -27.74 9.15 5.74
N ASN A 203 -27.57 8.00 5.10
CA ASN A 203 -28.64 7.04 4.88
C ASN A 203 -29.25 6.55 6.20
N LEU A 204 -28.41 6.21 7.19
CA LEU A 204 -28.88 5.79 8.52
C LEU A 204 -29.64 6.91 9.24
N ALA A 205 -29.15 8.15 9.17
CA ALA A 205 -29.79 9.32 9.76
C ALA A 205 -31.15 9.60 9.11
N PHE A 206 -31.24 9.53 7.78
CA PHE A 206 -32.49 9.71 7.05
C PHE A 206 -33.55 8.68 7.45
N GLN A 207 -33.17 7.39 7.49
CA GLN A 207 -34.10 6.32 7.92
C GLN A 207 -34.53 6.49 9.39
N ARG A 208 -33.63 6.98 10.25
CA ARG A 208 -33.96 7.29 11.65
C ARG A 208 -34.97 8.44 11.74
N CYS A 209 -34.77 9.53 11.01
CA CYS A 209 -35.69 10.68 10.97
C CYS A 209 -37.07 10.24 10.46
N LYS A 210 -37.11 9.44 9.39
CA LYS A 210 -38.36 8.88 8.83
C LYS A 210 -39.16 8.07 9.85
N ARG A 211 -38.48 7.26 10.66
CA ARG A 211 -39.11 6.43 11.70
C ARG A 211 -39.55 7.23 12.94
N GLN A 212 -38.75 8.20 13.36
CA GLN A 212 -38.93 8.90 14.64
C GLN A 212 -39.66 10.24 14.49
N GLN A 213 -39.90 10.72 13.26
CA GLN A 213 -40.49 12.03 12.98
C GLN A 213 -39.74 13.17 13.71
N GLN A 214 -38.41 13.04 13.79
CA GLN A 214 -37.54 14.01 14.43
C GLN A 214 -36.91 14.93 13.37
N GLY A 215 -36.81 16.21 13.69
CA GLY A 215 -36.13 17.19 12.85
C GLY A 215 -34.62 16.92 12.81
N ALA A 216 -34.02 17.07 11.64
CA ALA A 216 -32.58 17.03 11.45
C ALA A 216 -32.20 18.02 10.35
N ALA A 217 -30.93 18.38 10.30
CA ALA A 217 -30.37 19.16 9.19
C ALA A 217 -29.07 18.52 8.71
N ILE A 218 -28.72 18.78 7.46
CA ILE A 218 -27.37 18.53 6.95
C ILE A 218 -26.78 19.83 6.44
N ALA A 219 -25.45 19.92 6.51
CA ALA A 219 -24.67 21.02 5.97
C ALA A 219 -23.62 20.49 4.99
N LEU A 220 -23.53 21.10 3.83
CA LEU A 220 -22.39 21.00 2.91
C LEU A 220 -21.57 22.27 3.01
N ILE A 221 -20.26 22.11 3.15
CA ILE A 221 -19.30 23.17 3.47
C ILE A 221 -18.20 23.11 2.43
N ASP A 222 -17.85 24.24 1.84
CA ASP A 222 -16.76 24.36 0.88
C ASP A 222 -15.79 25.46 1.31
N ILE A 223 -14.49 25.21 1.13
CA ILE A 223 -13.46 26.22 1.39
C ILE A 223 -13.34 27.12 0.17
N ASP A 224 -13.70 28.38 0.34
CA ASP A 224 -13.69 29.35 -0.75
C ASP A 224 -12.27 29.51 -1.32
N HIS A 225 -12.17 29.46 -2.65
CA HIS A 225 -10.93 29.68 -3.39
C HIS A 225 -9.78 28.72 -3.02
N PHE A 226 -10.08 27.50 -2.56
CA PHE A 226 -9.06 26.53 -2.14
C PHE A 226 -7.98 26.26 -3.19
N LYS A 227 -8.36 26.20 -4.48
CA LYS A 227 -7.40 26.06 -5.57
C LYS A 227 -6.39 27.22 -5.60
N ALA A 228 -6.85 28.46 -5.46
CA ALA A 228 -5.98 29.63 -5.43
C ALA A 228 -5.04 29.63 -4.21
N ILE A 229 -5.51 29.10 -3.07
CA ILE A 229 -4.67 28.90 -1.88
C ILE A 229 -3.52 27.93 -2.20
N ASN A 230 -3.83 26.78 -2.82
CA ASN A 230 -2.80 25.82 -3.23
C ASN A 230 -1.83 26.40 -4.25
N ASP A 231 -2.34 27.15 -5.23
CA ASP A 231 -1.52 27.73 -6.30
C ASP A 231 -0.60 28.83 -5.77
N THR A 232 -1.03 29.59 -4.74
CA THR A 232 -0.27 30.72 -4.17
C THR A 232 0.68 30.31 -3.05
N TYR A 233 0.24 29.42 -2.15
CA TYR A 233 0.96 29.06 -0.92
C TYR A 233 1.47 27.61 -0.91
N GLY A 234 1.19 26.85 -1.96
CA GLY A 234 1.57 25.44 -2.11
C GLY A 234 0.62 24.47 -1.41
N HIS A 235 0.65 23.21 -1.85
CA HIS A 235 -0.23 22.15 -1.32
C HIS A 235 -0.09 21.89 0.18
N VAL A 236 1.10 22.14 0.76
CA VAL A 236 1.33 21.99 2.21
C VAL A 236 0.47 22.98 3.00
N ALA A 237 0.30 24.22 2.50
CA ALA A 237 -0.56 25.21 3.11
C ALA A 237 -2.04 24.80 3.01
N GLY A 238 -2.48 24.31 1.84
CA GLY A 238 -3.83 23.78 1.67
C GLY A 238 -4.14 22.62 2.63
N ASP A 239 -3.19 21.69 2.81
CA ASP A 239 -3.31 20.60 3.79
C ASP A 239 -3.47 21.12 5.23
N ILE A 240 -2.78 22.21 5.59
CA ILE A 240 -2.94 22.85 6.91
C ILE A 240 -4.36 23.40 7.05
N VAL A 241 -4.88 24.12 6.04
CA VAL A 241 -6.24 24.67 6.05
C VAL A 241 -7.28 23.56 6.23
N LEU A 242 -7.16 22.46 5.49
CA LEU A 242 -8.05 21.29 5.61
C LEU A 242 -8.01 20.67 7.02
N ARG A 243 -6.81 20.51 7.59
CA ARG A 243 -6.67 20.00 8.97
C ARG A 243 -7.29 20.94 9.99
N GLN A 244 -7.13 22.24 9.83
CA GLN A 244 -7.71 23.23 10.74
C GLN A 244 -9.23 23.23 10.69
N LEU A 245 -9.84 23.19 9.49
CA LEU A 245 -11.30 23.06 9.38
C LEU A 245 -11.78 21.78 10.06
N SER A 246 -11.09 20.66 9.84
CA SER A 246 -11.47 19.40 10.48
C SER A 246 -11.39 19.43 12.01
N LYS A 247 -10.39 20.13 12.56
CA LYS A 247 -10.24 20.34 14.01
C LYS A 247 -11.36 21.22 14.54
N LEU A 248 -11.67 22.30 13.83
CA LEU A 248 -12.74 23.23 14.19
C LEU A 248 -14.11 22.53 14.17
N LEU A 249 -14.38 21.69 13.17
CA LEU A 249 -15.59 20.85 13.14
C LEU A 249 -15.65 19.94 14.36
N LYS A 250 -14.58 19.18 14.66
CA LYS A 250 -14.54 18.28 15.84
C LYS A 250 -14.75 19.00 17.17
N GLN A 251 -14.35 20.28 17.28
CA GLN A 251 -14.49 21.07 18.50
C GLN A 251 -15.87 21.72 18.67
N ASN A 252 -16.54 22.05 17.57
CA ASN A 252 -17.84 22.74 17.61
C ASN A 252 -19.04 21.79 17.51
N LEU A 253 -18.83 20.57 17.04
CA LEU A 253 -19.88 19.58 16.87
C LEU A 253 -20.15 18.78 18.15
N ARG A 254 -21.42 18.45 18.38
CA ARG A 254 -21.86 17.59 19.49
C ARG A 254 -21.42 16.15 19.22
N ALA A 255 -21.41 15.32 20.26
CA ALA A 255 -21.07 13.89 20.13
C ALA A 255 -21.99 13.12 19.17
N THR A 256 -23.22 13.60 18.97
CA THR A 256 -24.22 13.02 18.05
C THR A 256 -24.06 13.49 16.61
N ASP A 257 -23.35 14.59 16.39
CA ASP A 257 -23.19 15.17 15.05
C ASP A 257 -22.11 14.41 14.28
N VAL A 258 -22.29 14.25 12.97
CA VAL A 258 -21.41 13.41 12.14
C VAL A 258 -20.78 14.24 11.04
N ALA A 259 -19.47 14.45 11.13
CA ALA A 259 -18.70 15.16 10.11
C ALA A 259 -17.88 14.23 9.21
N GLY A 260 -17.84 14.56 7.93
CA GLY A 260 -17.06 13.89 6.89
C GLY A 260 -16.37 14.87 5.95
N ARG A 261 -15.35 14.39 5.24
CA ARG A 261 -14.76 15.06 4.08
C ARG A 261 -15.38 14.44 2.84
N TYR A 262 -16.18 15.22 2.12
CA TYR A 262 -16.97 14.75 0.98
C TYR A 262 -16.11 14.61 -0.28
N GLY A 263 -15.18 15.52 -0.51
CA GLY A 263 -14.21 15.46 -1.62
C GLY A 263 -13.33 16.69 -1.60
N GLY A 264 -12.06 16.61 -2.03
CA GLY A 264 -11.18 17.79 -2.14
C GLY A 264 -11.23 18.74 -0.93
N ASP A 265 -11.87 19.88 -1.11
CA ASP A 265 -12.14 20.99 -0.19
C ASP A 265 -13.55 21.04 0.42
N GLU A 266 -14.38 20.05 0.11
CA GLU A 266 -15.76 19.91 0.55
C GLU A 266 -15.87 19.03 1.80
N PHE A 267 -16.64 19.52 2.77
CA PHE A 267 -16.95 18.88 4.03
C PHE A 267 -18.46 18.79 4.19
N CYS A 268 -18.89 17.82 4.98
CA CYS A 268 -20.29 17.54 5.18
C CYS A 268 -20.56 17.21 6.64
N VAL A 269 -21.70 17.68 7.15
CA VAL A 269 -22.10 17.51 8.55
C VAL A 269 -23.56 17.07 8.61
N ILE A 270 -23.83 16.03 9.39
CA ILE A 270 -25.19 15.63 9.78
C ILE A 270 -25.43 16.15 11.19
N LEU A 271 -26.54 16.85 11.39
CA LEU A 271 -26.96 17.46 12.64
C LEU A 271 -28.29 16.83 13.07
N PRO A 272 -28.27 15.65 13.72
CA PRO A 272 -29.48 15.00 14.18
C PRO A 272 -30.19 15.83 15.24
N GLU A 273 -31.52 15.74 15.27
CA GLU A 273 -32.34 16.35 16.33
C GLU A 273 -32.12 17.87 16.45
N LEU A 274 -31.74 18.51 15.34
CA LEU A 274 -31.45 19.94 15.28
C LEU A 274 -32.31 20.61 14.20
N PRO A 275 -33.24 21.51 14.58
CA PRO A 275 -34.00 22.30 13.61
C PRO A 275 -33.09 23.17 12.74
N LEU A 276 -33.52 23.43 11.50
CA LEU A 276 -32.75 24.19 10.50
C LEU A 276 -32.23 25.54 11.03
N PHE A 277 -33.04 26.27 11.79
CA PHE A 277 -32.65 27.55 12.37
C PHE A 277 -31.45 27.43 13.32
N ASN A 278 -31.45 26.44 14.23
CA ASN A 278 -30.34 26.21 15.16
C ASN A 278 -29.12 25.65 14.42
N ALA A 279 -29.34 24.82 13.40
CA ALA A 279 -28.27 24.33 12.54
C ALA A 279 -27.58 25.49 11.79
N ALA A 280 -28.34 26.44 11.27
CA ALA A 280 -27.83 27.64 10.61
C ALA A 280 -26.99 28.49 11.57
N GLN A 281 -27.44 28.71 12.81
CA GLN A 281 -26.67 29.44 13.81
C GLN A 281 -25.34 28.73 14.15
N ALA A 282 -25.36 27.41 14.32
CA ALA A 282 -24.14 26.64 14.59
C ALA A 282 -23.14 26.71 13.42
N MET A 283 -23.62 26.63 12.18
CA MET A 283 -22.78 26.74 10.99
C MET A 283 -22.27 28.16 10.76
N GLU A 284 -23.05 29.19 11.09
CA GLU A 284 -22.59 30.58 11.02
C GLU A 284 -21.46 30.84 12.03
N ALA A 285 -21.60 30.35 13.25
CA ALA A 285 -20.54 30.43 14.26
C ALA A 285 -19.26 29.68 13.82
N LEU A 286 -19.40 28.53 13.15
CA LEU A 286 -18.27 27.81 12.55
C LEU A 286 -17.58 28.66 11.48
N ARG A 287 -18.36 29.25 10.56
CA ARG A 287 -17.87 30.11 9.47
C ARG A 287 -17.10 31.31 10.01
N GLU A 288 -17.68 32.03 10.97
CA GLU A 288 -17.04 33.19 11.60
C GLU A 288 -15.72 32.83 12.28
N ARG A 289 -15.70 31.74 13.07
CA ARG A 289 -14.48 31.24 13.73
C ARG A 289 -13.40 30.85 12.74
N PHE A 290 -13.78 30.23 11.61
CA PHE A 290 -12.82 29.85 10.58
C PHE A 290 -12.23 31.07 9.87
N ALA A 291 -13.05 32.10 9.60
CA ALA A 291 -12.63 33.32 8.91
C ALA A 291 -11.62 34.16 9.69
N VAL A 292 -11.63 34.09 11.02
CA VAL A 292 -10.68 34.81 11.89
C VAL A 292 -9.47 33.98 12.30
N MET A 293 -9.35 32.75 11.80
CA MET A 293 -8.23 31.87 12.14
C MET A 293 -6.92 32.38 11.53
N GLY A 294 -5.90 32.59 12.37
CA GLY A 294 -4.55 32.92 11.93
C GLY A 294 -3.75 31.68 11.53
N TYR A 295 -2.93 31.81 10.49
CA TYR A 295 -2.01 30.77 10.04
C TYR A 295 -0.57 31.22 10.32
N GLU A 296 0.08 30.61 11.32
CA GLU A 296 1.43 31.03 11.79
C GLU A 296 2.46 31.13 10.65
N GLN A 297 2.44 30.16 9.73
CA GLN A 297 3.37 30.13 8.60
C GLN A 297 3.01 31.13 7.48
N ASN A 298 1.75 31.58 7.42
CA ASN A 298 1.26 32.50 6.40
C ASN A 298 0.25 33.50 7.02
N PRO A 299 0.71 34.51 7.77
CA PRO A 299 -0.20 35.42 8.50
C PRO A 299 -1.15 36.23 7.61
N ALA A 300 -0.82 36.38 6.32
CA ALA A 300 -1.65 37.06 5.32
C ALA A 300 -2.74 36.15 4.70
N LEU A 301 -2.71 34.84 4.95
CA LEU A 301 -3.66 33.90 4.39
C LEU A 301 -5.05 34.14 5.00
N LYS A 302 -6.00 34.56 4.16
CA LYS A 302 -7.41 34.68 4.51
C LYS A 302 -8.18 33.55 3.85
N VAL A 303 -8.99 32.86 4.64
CA VAL A 303 -9.85 31.77 4.19
C VAL A 303 -11.27 32.01 4.64
N SER A 304 -12.24 31.54 3.87
CA SER A 304 -13.65 31.60 4.22
C SER A 304 -14.36 30.32 3.80
N LEU A 305 -15.58 30.14 4.29
CA LEU A 305 -16.42 29.00 3.96
C LEU A 305 -17.72 29.46 3.32
N SER A 306 -18.14 28.75 2.27
CA SER A 306 -19.52 28.76 1.81
C SER A 306 -20.23 27.52 2.36
N ILE A 307 -21.43 27.68 2.92
CA ILE A 307 -22.17 26.60 3.57
C ILE A 307 -23.61 26.56 3.05
N GLY A 308 -24.04 25.40 2.57
CA GLY A 308 -25.43 25.11 2.23
C GLY A 308 -26.07 24.18 3.26
N LEU A 309 -27.24 24.52 3.77
CA LEU A 309 -28.01 23.69 4.69
C LEU A 309 -29.35 23.24 4.08
N ALA A 310 -29.77 22.03 4.43
CA ALA A 310 -31.12 21.55 4.16
C ALA A 310 -31.72 20.90 5.41
N ALA A 311 -32.99 21.20 5.68
CA ALA A 311 -33.76 20.50 6.69
C ALA A 311 -34.17 19.11 6.17
N TYR A 312 -34.33 18.16 7.08
CA TYR A 312 -35.01 16.91 6.77
C TYR A 312 -36.48 17.21 6.43
N ASP A 313 -36.94 16.74 5.28
CA ASP A 313 -38.35 16.74 4.89
C ASP A 313 -38.87 15.29 4.81
N PRO A 314 -39.97 14.94 5.54
CA PRO A 314 -40.62 13.64 5.38
C PRO A 314 -41.14 13.35 3.96
N SER A 315 -41.31 14.36 3.11
CA SER A 315 -41.71 14.22 1.70
C SER A 315 -40.60 13.64 0.81
N HIS A 316 -39.34 13.71 1.25
CA HIS A 316 -38.20 13.19 0.48
C HIS A 316 -38.30 11.67 0.30
N ALA A 317 -38.04 11.21 -0.93
CA ALA A 317 -38.05 9.78 -1.25
C ALA A 317 -36.87 9.04 -0.62
N ASP A 318 -35.68 9.66 -0.64
CA ASP A 318 -34.43 9.10 -0.14
C ASP A 318 -33.49 10.19 0.40
N ALA A 319 -32.36 9.76 0.96
CA ALA A 319 -31.35 10.66 1.49
C ALA A 319 -30.58 11.44 0.40
N THR A 320 -30.63 10.98 -0.86
CA THR A 320 -30.00 11.65 -2.00
C THR A 320 -30.70 12.99 -2.24
N ARG A 321 -32.05 13.00 -2.24
CA ARG A 321 -32.81 14.23 -2.41
C ARG A 321 -32.50 15.27 -1.33
N TRP A 322 -32.36 14.82 -0.08
CA TRP A 322 -31.97 15.69 1.04
C TRP A 322 -30.59 16.31 0.81
N LEU A 323 -29.63 15.53 0.33
CA LEU A 323 -28.28 15.99 -0.02
C LEU A 323 -28.28 17.00 -1.17
N ASP A 324 -29.06 16.74 -2.22
CA ASP A 324 -29.17 17.63 -3.38
C ASP A 324 -29.69 19.02 -2.98
N GLU A 325 -30.58 19.11 -2.00
CA GLU A 325 -31.08 20.39 -1.49
C GLU A 325 -30.02 21.19 -0.73
N ALA A 326 -29.15 20.52 0.02
CA ALA A 326 -28.00 21.17 0.66
C ALA A 326 -26.97 21.61 -0.38
N ASP A 327 -26.80 20.84 -1.45
CA ASP A 327 -25.88 21.17 -2.56
C ASP A 327 -26.37 22.40 -3.32
N GLN A 328 -27.68 22.47 -3.60
CA GLN A 328 -28.29 23.65 -4.19
C GLN A 328 -28.08 24.89 -3.32
N ALA A 329 -28.28 24.79 -1.99
CA ALA A 329 -28.01 25.90 -1.09
C ALA A 329 -26.52 26.30 -1.07
N LEU A 330 -25.61 25.33 -1.16
CA LEU A 330 -24.17 25.60 -1.25
C LEU A 330 -23.81 26.31 -2.55
N TYR A 331 -24.40 25.87 -3.67
CA TYR A 331 -24.24 26.51 -4.97
C TYR A 331 -24.72 27.97 -4.92
N GLU A 332 -25.89 28.23 -4.33
CA GLU A 332 -26.39 29.59 -4.12
C GLU A 332 -25.46 30.41 -3.22
N ALA A 333 -24.86 29.81 -2.18
CA ALA A 333 -23.90 30.49 -1.32
C ALA A 333 -22.66 30.93 -2.11
N LYS A 334 -22.14 30.06 -2.98
CA LYS A 334 -21.02 30.38 -3.87
C LYS A 334 -21.38 31.45 -4.91
N ALA A 335 -22.56 31.35 -5.51
CA ALA A 335 -23.04 32.26 -6.55
C ALA A 335 -23.35 33.67 -6.02
N SER A 336 -23.84 33.78 -4.78
CA SER A 336 -24.22 35.06 -4.18
C SER A 336 -23.05 35.84 -3.56
N GLY A 337 -21.81 35.36 -3.71
CA GLY A 337 -20.60 36.07 -3.28
C GLY A 337 -19.80 35.37 -2.18
N ARG A 338 -20.05 34.08 -1.91
CA ARG A 338 -19.27 33.24 -0.98
C ARG A 338 -19.30 33.73 0.47
N ASN A 339 -18.51 33.09 1.34
CA ASN A 339 -18.34 33.45 2.75
C ASN A 339 -19.66 33.63 3.51
N ARG A 340 -20.57 32.66 3.39
CA ARG A 340 -21.92 32.74 3.96
C ARG A 340 -22.57 31.37 4.15
N VAL A 341 -23.63 31.38 4.94
CA VAL A 341 -24.54 30.27 5.12
C VAL A 341 -25.83 30.55 4.34
N ILE A 342 -26.27 29.61 3.50
CA ILE A 342 -27.60 29.61 2.87
C ILE A 342 -28.35 28.37 3.30
N CYS A 343 -29.63 28.55 3.63
CA CYS A 343 -30.54 27.45 3.93
C CYS A 343 -31.50 27.26 2.76
N ASN A 344 -31.66 26.02 2.30
CA ASN A 344 -32.74 25.67 1.41
C ASN A 344 -34.03 25.63 2.23
N SER A 345 -34.76 26.75 2.24
CA SER A 345 -36.07 26.83 2.87
C SER A 345 -37.14 26.63 1.81
N ASP A 346 -37.83 25.51 1.85
CA ASP A 346 -39.11 25.34 1.15
C ASP A 346 -40.15 26.28 1.78
N ASN A 347 -40.15 27.53 1.32
CA ASN A 347 -41.32 28.40 1.36
C ASN A 347 -41.24 29.55 0.33
N LYS A 348 -40.89 29.22 -0.92
CA LYS A 348 -41.29 30.03 -2.07
C LYS A 348 -42.29 29.22 -2.88
N PRO A 349 -43.55 29.68 -3.09
CA PRO A 349 -44.39 29.07 -4.09
C PRO A 349 -43.65 29.12 -5.43
N ARG A 350 -43.52 27.98 -6.10
CA ARG A 350 -43.02 27.89 -7.48
C ARG A 350 -43.87 28.83 -8.36
N GLN A 351 -43.36 30.03 -8.58
CA GLN A 351 -43.92 30.94 -9.57
C GLN A 351 -43.36 30.49 -10.93
N ALA A 352 -44.26 29.86 -11.69
CA ALA A 352 -44.26 29.60 -13.12
C ALA A 352 -42.98 30.02 -13.90
N LEU A 353 -42.21 29.02 -14.34
CA LEU A 353 -41.29 29.13 -15.47
C LEU A 353 -41.37 27.86 -16.34
N LEU A 354 -42.61 27.49 -16.71
CA LEU A 354 -42.88 26.50 -17.76
C LEU A 354 -44.14 26.83 -18.56
N ASP A 355 -44.41 28.11 -18.84
CA ASP A 355 -45.34 28.49 -19.91
C ASP A 355 -45.05 29.94 -20.34
N SER A 356 -44.22 30.13 -21.37
CA SER A 356 -44.49 30.99 -22.55
C SER A 356 -43.22 31.31 -23.35
N VAL A 357 -43.23 30.79 -24.59
CA VAL A 357 -42.44 31.15 -25.80
C VAL A 357 -41.01 30.63 -25.91
#